data_AF-A0A8T5MK05-F1
#
_entry.id   AF-A0A8T5MK05-F1
#
_cell.length_a   1.000
_cell.length_b   1.000
_cell.length_c   1.000
_cell.angle_alpha   90.00
_cell.angle_beta   90.00
_cell.angle_gamma   90.00
#
_symmetry.space_group_name_H-M   'P 1'
#
loop_
_entity.id
_entity.type
_entity.pdbx_description
1 polymer ?
#
loop_
_entity_poly.entity_id
_entity_poly.type
_entity_poly.pdbx_seq_one_letter_code
_entity_poly.pdbx_strand_id
1 'polypeptide(L)'
;MFGEAEFKEALKAYKQETSSRGGGDAFTTLRRKQVFFSDITNKEGIDEQVRLFITLISTMDHDNYANRYVLQTFVLDFCRYLDKDFLFKITDGKTFFSIKDDLKEFTGEIYEANKKFTQSVGLYSFEHLLQDYGALLKYVDKEEIKKVEEIRPPPPESQEGFGSFFEGGKLW
;
A
#
# COMPACT_ATOMS: atom_id res chain seq x y z
N MET A 1 3.71 -6.56 -13.85
CA MET A 1 3.41 -5.59 -12.79
C MET A 1 2.44 -4.59 -13.36
N PHE A 2 1.52 -4.06 -12.58
CA PHE A 2 0.68 -2.95 -13.02
C PHE A 2 1.57 -1.72 -13.22
N GLY A 3 1.62 -1.18 -14.44
CA GLY A 3 2.45 -0.04 -14.83
C GLY A 3 1.63 1.13 -15.39
N GLU A 4 2.33 2.17 -15.84
CA GLU A 4 1.70 3.32 -16.52
C GLU A 4 1.04 2.91 -17.85
N ALA A 5 1.61 1.93 -18.56
CA ALA A 5 1.05 1.41 -19.80
C ALA A 5 -0.29 0.69 -19.54
N GLU A 6 -0.33 -0.17 -18.53
CA GLU A 6 -1.53 -0.88 -18.09
C GLU A 6 -2.59 0.10 -17.59
N PHE A 7 -2.19 1.17 -16.88
CA PHE A 7 -3.10 2.23 -16.48
C PHE A 7 -3.73 2.94 -17.69
N LYS A 8 -2.92 3.32 -18.70
CA LYS A 8 -3.42 3.94 -19.94
C LYS A 8 -4.35 3.01 -20.73
N GLU A 9 -4.01 1.74 -20.81
CA GLU A 9 -4.85 0.72 -21.45
C GLU A 9 -6.20 0.59 -20.72
N ALA A 10 -6.15 0.50 -19.40
CA ALA A 10 -7.34 0.42 -18.56
C ALA A 10 -8.23 1.67 -18.69
N LEU A 11 -7.64 2.86 -18.75
CA LEU A 11 -8.38 4.10 -19.00
C LEU A 11 -9.09 4.09 -20.35
N LYS A 12 -8.41 3.60 -21.40
CA LYS A 12 -9.01 3.46 -22.73
C LYS A 12 -10.17 2.46 -22.70
N ALA A 13 -9.99 1.31 -22.06
CA ALA A 13 -11.02 0.30 -21.90
C ALA A 13 -12.24 0.83 -21.12
N TYR A 14 -12.00 1.58 -20.03
CA TYR A 14 -13.06 2.18 -19.23
C TYR A 14 -13.86 3.24 -20.01
N LYS A 15 -13.15 4.10 -20.76
CA LYS A 15 -13.80 5.09 -21.64
C LYS A 15 -14.64 4.40 -22.72
N GLN A 16 -14.16 3.30 -23.30
CA GLN A 16 -14.92 2.53 -24.28
C GLN A 16 -16.20 1.92 -23.69
N GLU A 17 -16.10 1.32 -22.50
CA GLU A 17 -17.22 0.72 -21.76
C GLU A 17 -18.29 1.77 -21.42
N THR A 18 -17.87 2.98 -21.01
CA THR A 18 -18.79 4.07 -20.59
C THR A 18 -19.35 4.94 -21.73
N SER A 19 -18.70 4.99 -22.89
CA SER A 19 -19.13 5.82 -24.04
C SER A 19 -19.99 5.06 -25.06
N SER A 20 -19.93 3.73 -25.09
CA SER A 20 -20.68 2.93 -26.06
C SER A 20 -22.14 2.77 -25.60
N ARG A 21 -23.11 3.25 -26.40
CA ARG A 21 -24.57 3.06 -26.19
C ARG A 21 -25.05 1.58 -26.20
N GLY A 22 -24.13 0.61 -26.12
CA GLY A 22 -24.39 -0.82 -26.22
C GLY A 22 -23.59 -1.69 -25.24
N GLY A 23 -23.12 -1.16 -24.11
CA GLY A 23 -22.68 -1.97 -22.95
C GLY A 23 -21.62 -3.03 -23.24
N GLY A 24 -20.46 -2.62 -23.75
CA GLY A 24 -19.29 -3.52 -23.80
C GLY A 24 -18.61 -3.59 -22.43
N ASP A 25 -18.16 -4.77 -22.01
CA ASP A 25 -17.53 -5.02 -20.71
C ASP A 25 -16.00 -4.92 -20.77
N ALA A 26 -15.46 -4.04 -21.61
CA ALA A 26 -14.03 -4.02 -21.96
C ALA A 26 -13.11 -3.84 -20.74
N PHE A 27 -13.45 -2.93 -19.83
CA PHE A 27 -12.66 -2.70 -18.61
C PHE A 27 -12.87 -3.83 -17.61
N THR A 28 -14.12 -4.29 -17.44
CA THR A 28 -14.43 -5.43 -16.58
C THR A 28 -13.72 -6.72 -17.04
N THR A 29 -13.68 -6.97 -18.35
CA THR A 29 -13.00 -8.11 -18.97
C THR A 29 -11.48 -8.00 -18.84
N LEU A 30 -10.92 -6.81 -19.07
CA LEU A 30 -9.50 -6.53 -18.86
C LEU A 30 -9.08 -6.87 -17.42
N ARG A 31 -9.89 -6.45 -16.43
CA ARG A 31 -9.64 -6.73 -15.02
C ARG A 31 -9.69 -8.23 -14.67
N ARG A 32 -10.57 -9.00 -15.30
CA ARG A 32 -10.71 -10.44 -15.02
C ARG A 32 -9.63 -11.30 -15.67
N LYS A 33 -9.14 -10.91 -16.84
CA LYS A 33 -8.18 -11.71 -17.63
C LYS A 33 -6.74 -11.56 -17.16
N GLN A 34 -6.42 -10.47 -16.47
CA GLN A 34 -5.05 -10.08 -16.17
C GLN A 34 -4.72 -10.26 -14.69
N VAL A 35 -3.50 -10.72 -14.44
CA VAL A 35 -2.96 -10.98 -13.10
C VAL A 35 -1.95 -9.87 -12.77
N PHE A 36 -2.44 -8.61 -12.73
CA PHE A 36 -1.64 -7.39 -12.72
C PHE A 36 -0.52 -7.33 -11.66
N PHE A 37 -0.75 -8.01 -10.53
CA PHE A 37 0.15 -7.98 -9.38
C PHE A 37 0.83 -9.33 -9.12
N SER A 38 0.58 -10.35 -9.94
CA SER A 38 1.06 -11.72 -9.70
C SER A 38 2.58 -11.89 -9.70
N ASP A 39 3.28 -10.94 -10.29
CA ASP A 39 4.73 -10.87 -10.34
C ASP A 39 5.34 -10.19 -9.11
N ILE A 40 4.52 -9.59 -8.24
CA ILE A 40 4.95 -9.08 -6.94
C ILE A 40 5.05 -10.26 -5.96
N THR A 41 6.28 -10.73 -5.70
CA THR A 41 6.52 -11.95 -4.90
C THR A 41 7.28 -11.69 -3.59
N ASN A 42 7.72 -10.45 -3.35
CA ASN A 42 8.48 -10.05 -2.18
C ASN A 42 8.07 -8.64 -1.73
N LYS A 43 8.65 -8.19 -0.62
CA LYS A 43 8.34 -6.89 -0.02
C LYS A 43 8.77 -5.73 -0.92
N GLU A 44 9.89 -5.86 -1.60
CA GLU A 44 10.42 -4.85 -2.52
C GLU A 44 9.43 -4.55 -3.66
N GLY A 45 8.80 -5.59 -4.23
CA GLY A 45 7.78 -5.40 -5.26
C GLY A 45 6.52 -4.70 -4.74
N ILE A 46 6.20 -4.83 -3.44
CA ILE A 46 5.12 -4.06 -2.81
C ILE A 46 5.51 -2.59 -2.74
N ASP A 47 6.70 -2.29 -2.23
CA ASP A 47 7.23 -0.94 -2.13
C ASP A 47 7.24 -0.24 -3.50
N GLU A 48 7.70 -0.93 -4.54
CA GLU A 48 7.73 -0.43 -5.92
C GLU A 48 6.32 -0.15 -6.45
N GLN A 49 5.38 -1.07 -6.25
CA GLN A 49 4.00 -0.90 -6.70
C GLN A 49 3.29 0.26 -5.98
N VAL A 50 3.53 0.44 -4.67
CA VAL A 50 3.00 1.57 -3.89
C VAL A 50 3.57 2.89 -4.39
N ARG A 51 4.89 2.97 -4.62
CA ARG A 51 5.53 4.18 -5.18
C ARG A 51 4.99 4.53 -6.56
N LEU A 52 4.70 3.52 -7.38
CA LEU A 52 4.07 3.73 -8.67
C LEU A 52 2.65 4.28 -8.53
N PHE A 53 1.83 3.75 -7.62
CA PHE A 53 0.51 4.33 -7.35
C PHE A 53 0.61 5.79 -6.91
N ILE A 54 1.51 6.12 -5.97
CA ILE A 54 1.78 7.51 -5.56
C ILE A 54 2.12 8.39 -6.76
N THR A 55 2.99 7.91 -7.64
CA THR A 55 3.39 8.64 -8.86
C THR A 55 2.22 8.85 -9.82
N LEU A 56 1.42 7.81 -10.07
CA LEU A 56 0.24 7.92 -10.92
C LEU A 56 -0.79 8.88 -10.33
N ILE A 57 -1.04 8.80 -9.01
CA ILE A 57 -1.94 9.71 -8.32
C ILE A 57 -1.42 11.14 -8.46
N SER A 58 -0.13 11.41 -8.22
CA SER A 58 0.39 12.79 -8.21
C SER A 58 0.47 13.46 -9.59
N THR A 59 0.49 12.67 -10.68
CA THR A 59 0.69 13.17 -12.04
C THR A 59 -0.54 13.14 -12.93
N MET A 60 -1.56 12.34 -12.60
CA MET A 60 -2.78 12.27 -13.39
C MET A 60 -3.64 13.53 -13.26
N ASP A 61 -4.54 13.75 -14.23
CA ASP A 61 -5.60 14.76 -14.12
C ASP A 61 -6.64 14.30 -13.09
N HIS A 62 -6.63 14.93 -11.92
CA HIS A 62 -7.51 14.60 -10.79
C HIS A 62 -8.95 15.01 -11.00
N ASP A 63 -9.26 15.98 -11.87
CA ASP A 63 -10.64 16.43 -12.13
C ASP A 63 -11.39 15.40 -12.98
N ASN A 64 -10.66 14.58 -13.73
CA ASN A 64 -11.22 13.51 -14.53
C ASN A 64 -11.69 12.32 -13.70
N TYR A 65 -13.00 12.11 -13.64
CA TYR A 65 -13.61 10.97 -12.93
C TYR A 65 -13.07 9.61 -13.38
N ALA A 66 -12.82 9.41 -14.68
CA ALA A 66 -12.30 8.14 -15.19
C ALA A 66 -10.91 7.82 -14.63
N ASN A 67 -10.05 8.83 -14.50
CA ASN A 67 -8.71 8.68 -13.94
C ASN A 67 -8.79 8.22 -12.47
N ARG A 68 -9.59 8.95 -11.67
CA ARG A 68 -9.82 8.60 -10.26
C ARG A 68 -10.37 7.18 -10.12
N TYR A 69 -11.46 6.89 -10.82
CA TYR A 69 -12.14 5.61 -10.72
C TYR A 69 -11.26 4.42 -11.09
N VAL A 70 -10.55 4.50 -12.22
CA VAL A 70 -9.67 3.41 -12.67
C VAL A 70 -8.54 3.19 -11.68
N LEU A 71 -7.90 4.26 -11.21
CA LEU A 71 -6.76 4.14 -10.30
C LEU A 71 -7.17 3.56 -8.94
N GLN A 72 -8.26 4.07 -8.35
CA GLN A 72 -8.83 3.54 -7.10
C GLN A 72 -9.21 2.08 -7.22
N THR A 73 -9.75 1.69 -8.37
CA THR A 73 -10.08 0.28 -8.65
C THR A 73 -8.84 -0.60 -8.58
N PHE A 74 -7.71 -0.17 -9.15
CA PHE A 74 -6.45 -0.93 -9.09
C PHE A 74 -5.80 -0.92 -7.71
N VAL A 75 -5.91 0.17 -6.94
CA VAL A 75 -5.47 0.19 -5.53
C VAL A 75 -6.24 -0.86 -4.72
N LEU A 76 -7.56 -0.93 -4.89
CA LEU A 76 -8.38 -1.95 -4.23
C LEU A 76 -8.08 -3.37 -4.70
N ASP A 77 -7.82 -3.57 -6.00
CA ASP A 77 -7.42 -4.87 -6.53
C ASP A 77 -6.04 -5.29 -5.99
N PHE A 78 -5.13 -4.35 -5.81
CA PHE A 78 -3.84 -4.59 -5.19
C PHE A 78 -3.99 -5.03 -3.74
N CYS A 79 -4.78 -4.32 -2.93
CA CYS A 79 -5.06 -4.76 -1.54
C CYS A 79 -5.64 -6.17 -1.49
N ARG A 80 -6.56 -6.51 -2.41
CA ARG A 80 -7.13 -7.87 -2.51
C ARG A 80 -6.06 -8.92 -2.83
N TYR A 81 -5.14 -8.61 -3.74
CA TYR A 81 -4.03 -9.48 -4.08
C TYR A 81 -3.11 -9.71 -2.87
N LEU A 82 -2.78 -8.66 -2.12
CA LEU A 82 -1.96 -8.72 -0.92
C LEU A 82 -2.56 -9.66 0.15
N ASP A 83 -3.87 -9.53 0.39
CA ASP A 83 -4.56 -10.31 1.41
C ASP A 83 -4.81 -11.77 0.99
N LYS A 84 -4.94 -12.05 -0.31
CA LYS A 84 -5.38 -13.38 -0.81
C LYS A 84 -4.27 -14.24 -1.35
N ASP A 85 -3.32 -13.66 -2.08
CA ASP A 85 -2.37 -14.43 -2.90
C ASP A 85 -0.92 -14.15 -2.52
N PHE A 86 -0.56 -12.89 -2.23
CA PHE A 86 0.81 -12.48 -1.97
C PHE A 86 1.44 -13.25 -0.79
N LEU A 87 0.75 -13.36 0.33
CA LEU A 87 1.30 -13.99 1.54
C LEU A 87 1.66 -15.46 1.33
N PHE A 88 1.02 -16.16 0.38
CA PHE A 88 1.38 -17.53 0.01
C PHE A 88 2.66 -17.64 -0.82
N LYS A 89 3.20 -16.52 -1.32
CA LYS A 89 4.50 -16.46 -2.00
C LYS A 89 5.67 -16.45 -1.01
N ILE A 90 5.41 -16.13 0.26
CA ILE A 90 6.44 -16.05 1.30
C ILE A 90 6.60 -17.41 1.98
N THR A 91 7.80 -17.97 1.91
CA THR A 91 8.12 -19.29 2.48
C THR A 91 8.83 -19.22 3.82
N ASP A 92 9.41 -18.07 4.18
CA ASP A 92 10.06 -17.85 5.48
C ASP A 92 9.07 -17.36 6.54
N GLY A 93 9.04 -18.02 7.69
CA GLY A 93 8.07 -17.73 8.74
C GLY A 93 8.26 -16.36 9.41
N LYS A 94 9.52 -15.94 9.63
CA LYS A 94 9.81 -14.65 10.27
C LYS A 94 9.40 -13.50 9.33
N THR A 95 9.76 -13.61 8.06
CA THR A 95 9.37 -12.69 7.00
C THR A 95 7.86 -12.66 6.82
N PHE A 96 7.18 -13.82 6.86
CA PHE A 96 5.73 -13.90 6.72
C PHE A 96 5.01 -13.09 7.80
N PHE A 97 5.32 -13.28 9.08
CA PHE A 97 4.63 -12.57 10.16
C PHE A 97 4.93 -11.08 10.14
N SER A 98 6.18 -10.69 9.87
CA SER A 98 6.55 -9.28 9.76
C SER A 98 5.77 -8.57 8.65
N ILE A 99 5.67 -9.18 7.46
CA ILE A 99 4.97 -8.56 6.34
C ILE A 99 3.46 -8.59 6.55
N LYS A 100 2.91 -9.68 7.09
CA LYS A 100 1.47 -9.83 7.30
C LYS A 100 0.87 -8.72 8.16
N ASP A 101 1.53 -8.36 9.26
CA ASP A 101 1.00 -7.33 10.16
C ASP A 101 1.04 -5.94 9.51
N ASP A 102 2.15 -5.62 8.83
CA ASP A 102 2.30 -4.39 8.04
C ASP A 102 1.22 -4.27 6.96
N LEU A 103 0.95 -5.37 6.25
CA LEU A 103 -0.05 -5.41 5.20
C LEU A 103 -1.46 -5.27 5.75
N LYS A 104 -1.78 -5.90 6.88
CA LYS A 104 -3.11 -5.82 7.47
C LYS A 104 -3.46 -4.40 7.91
N GLU A 105 -2.49 -3.65 8.45
CA GLU A 105 -2.70 -2.25 8.79
C GLU A 105 -2.92 -1.41 7.53
N PHE A 106 -2.05 -1.58 6.53
CA PHE A 106 -2.12 -0.87 5.26
C PHE A 106 -3.44 -1.11 4.50
N THR A 107 -3.79 -2.37 4.23
CA THR A 107 -5.02 -2.72 3.50
C THR A 107 -6.26 -2.32 4.30
N GLY A 108 -6.21 -2.42 5.63
CA GLY A 108 -7.27 -1.97 6.52
C GLY A 108 -7.60 -0.48 6.38
N GLU A 109 -6.59 0.39 6.31
CA GLU A 109 -6.79 1.84 6.11
C GLU A 109 -7.46 2.15 4.78
N ILE A 110 -7.01 1.51 3.70
CA ILE A 110 -7.61 1.67 2.35
C ILE A 110 -9.08 1.22 2.34
N TYR A 111 -9.37 0.05 2.91
CA TYR A 111 -10.74 -0.46 2.94
C TYR A 111 -11.67 0.42 3.79
N GLU A 112 -11.20 0.92 4.93
CA GLU A 112 -11.99 1.81 5.78
C GLU A 112 -12.24 3.16 5.12
N ALA A 113 -11.27 3.73 4.40
CA ALA A 113 -11.50 4.91 3.58
C ALA A 113 -12.62 4.65 2.56
N ASN A 114 -12.51 3.57 1.81
CA ASN A 114 -13.48 3.22 0.77
C ASN A 114 -14.87 2.81 1.30
N LYS A 115 -14.96 2.42 2.59
CA LYS A 115 -16.21 2.14 3.31
C LYS A 115 -16.84 3.39 3.91
N LYS A 116 -16.06 4.37 4.36
CA LYS A 116 -16.60 5.57 5.05
C LYS A 116 -17.36 6.50 4.11
N PHE A 117 -16.96 6.63 2.85
CA PHE A 117 -17.72 7.44 1.88
C PHE A 117 -18.69 6.61 1.04
N THR A 118 -19.41 5.67 1.68
CA THR A 118 -20.44 4.85 1.05
C THR A 118 -21.70 5.66 0.71
N GLN A 119 -21.61 6.58 -0.25
CA GLN A 119 -22.70 7.02 -1.13
C GLN A 119 -22.13 7.38 -2.52
N SER A 120 -21.82 6.33 -3.28
CA SER A 120 -21.26 6.35 -4.64
C SER A 120 -19.81 6.87 -4.77
N VAL A 121 -18.94 6.02 -5.34
CA VAL A 121 -17.62 6.42 -5.83
C VAL A 121 -17.76 7.55 -6.87
N GLY A 122 -18.89 7.63 -7.57
CA GLY A 122 -19.24 8.76 -8.43
C GLY A 122 -19.12 10.12 -7.74
N LEU A 123 -19.83 10.30 -6.61
CA LEU A 123 -19.93 11.57 -5.89
C LEU A 123 -18.67 11.93 -5.11
N TYR A 124 -18.00 10.94 -4.48
CA TYR A 124 -16.88 11.18 -3.55
C TYR A 124 -15.54 10.61 -4.03
N SER A 125 -15.40 10.30 -5.33
CA SER A 125 -14.17 9.72 -5.90
C SER A 125 -12.91 10.52 -5.56
N PHE A 126 -12.99 11.84 -5.51
CA PHE A 126 -11.85 12.68 -5.16
C PHE A 126 -11.43 12.53 -3.69
N GLU A 127 -12.39 12.52 -2.76
CA GLU A 127 -12.11 12.35 -1.33
C GLU A 127 -11.55 10.96 -1.03
N HIS A 128 -12.14 9.92 -1.63
CA HIS A 128 -11.61 8.56 -1.59
C HIS A 128 -10.16 8.52 -2.09
N LEU A 129 -9.86 9.16 -3.22
CA LEU A 129 -8.53 9.16 -3.83
C LEU A 129 -7.51 9.84 -2.91
N LEU A 130 -7.91 10.93 -2.25
CA LEU A 130 -7.05 11.64 -1.32
C LEU A 130 -6.74 10.79 -0.07
N GLN A 131 -7.72 10.04 0.43
CA GLN A 131 -7.50 9.10 1.54
C GLN A 131 -6.60 7.93 1.12
N ASP A 132 -6.84 7.35 -0.06
CA ASP A 132 -5.98 6.30 -0.63
C ASP A 132 -4.54 6.82 -0.77
N TYR A 133 -4.36 8.04 -1.29
CA TYR A 133 -3.07 8.69 -1.41
C TYR A 133 -2.36 8.87 -0.07
N GLY A 134 -3.09 9.34 0.96
CA GLY A 134 -2.55 9.49 2.31
C GLY A 134 -2.10 8.16 2.92
N ALA A 135 -2.88 7.09 2.75
CA ALA A 135 -2.52 5.75 3.23
C ALA A 135 -1.30 5.18 2.50
N LEU A 136 -1.19 5.40 1.18
CA LEU A 136 -0.01 5.01 0.39
C LEU A 136 1.26 5.73 0.86
N LEU A 137 1.18 7.05 1.09
CA LEU A 137 2.31 7.84 1.61
C LEU A 137 2.74 7.37 3.00
N LYS A 138 1.77 7.16 3.91
CA LYS A 138 2.03 6.67 5.27
C LYS A 138 2.71 5.30 5.28
N TYR A 139 2.35 4.42 4.35
CA TYR A 139 3.01 3.12 4.19
C TYR A 139 4.50 3.29 3.86
N VAL A 140 4.82 4.13 2.86
CA VAL A 140 6.21 4.37 2.46
C VAL A 140 7.02 5.00 3.58
N ASP A 141 6.46 6.01 4.29
CA ASP A 141 7.16 6.68 5.39
C ASP A 141 7.52 5.71 6.53
N LYS A 142 6.59 4.81 6.90
CA LYS A 142 6.86 3.78 7.91
C LYS A 142 8.00 2.85 7.50
N GLU A 143 8.05 2.49 6.23
CA GLU A 143 9.10 1.61 5.70
C GLU A 143 10.46 2.30 5.64
N GLU A 144 10.50 3.59 5.31
CA GLU A 144 11.73 4.37 5.37
C GLU A 144 12.25 4.52 6.81
N ILE A 145 11.37 4.72 7.79
CA ILE A 145 11.74 4.77 9.21
C ILE A 145 12.33 3.43 9.67
N LYS A 146 11.68 2.29 9.36
CA LYS A 146 12.19 0.95 9.71
C LYS A 146 13.57 0.68 9.12
N LYS A 147 13.79 1.05 7.84
CA LYS A 147 15.10 0.92 7.18
C LYS A 147 16.18 1.75 7.89
N VAL A 148 15.84 2.95 8.38
CA VAL A 148 16.78 3.79 9.13
C VAL A 148 17.10 3.21 10.52
N GLU A 149 16.10 2.64 11.21
CA GLU A 149 16.31 2.00 12.52
C GLU A 149 17.17 0.74 12.44
N GLU A 150 17.02 -0.06 11.37
CA GLU A 150 17.83 -1.27 11.15
C GLU A 150 19.31 -0.97 10.86
N ILE A 151 19.61 0.23 10.32
CA ILE A 151 20.98 0.69 10.05
C ILE A 151 21.65 1.28 11.32
N ARG A 152 20.86 1.75 12.30
CA ARG A 152 21.43 2.31 13.53
C ARG A 152 22.02 1.18 14.37
N PRO A 153 23.29 1.29 14.81
CA PRO A 153 23.84 0.34 15.76
C PRO A 153 22.96 0.34 17.03
N PRO A 154 22.73 -0.83 17.65
CA PRO A 154 21.94 -0.91 18.86
C PRO A 154 22.52 0.05 19.90
N PRO A 155 21.68 0.75 20.68
CA PRO A 155 22.17 1.57 21.78
C PRO A 155 23.06 0.70 22.66
N PRO A 156 24.22 1.22 23.14
CA PRO A 156 25.09 0.42 23.98
C PRO A 156 24.26 -0.09 25.16
N GLU A 157 24.18 -1.42 25.30
CA GLU A 157 23.63 -2.05 26.48
C GLU A 157 24.32 -1.39 27.66
N SER A 158 23.55 -0.66 28.47
CA SER A 158 24.04 -0.17 29.75
C SER A 158 24.44 -1.42 30.53
N GLN A 159 25.75 -1.65 30.62
CA GLN A 159 26.35 -2.61 31.51
C GLN A 159 25.93 -2.23 32.94
N GLU A 160 24.80 -2.77 33.40
CA GLU A 160 24.51 -2.85 34.82
C GLU A 160 25.47 -3.88 35.42
N GLY A 161 26.65 -3.38 35.77
CA GLY A 161 27.73 -4.22 36.24
C GLY A 161 29.00 -3.45 36.57
N PHE A 162 28.91 -2.43 37.43
CA PHE A 162 30.09 -2.00 38.19
C PHE A 162 29.71 -1.36 39.54
N GLY A 163 29.93 -2.13 40.62
CA GLY A 163 30.50 -1.62 41.86
C GLY A 163 29.54 -1.05 42.92
N SER A 164 29.06 -1.92 43.81
CA SER A 164 28.87 -1.57 45.22
C SER A 164 30.15 -0.97 45.77
N PHE A 165 30.18 0.34 46.01
CA PHE A 165 31.28 1.03 46.67
C PHE A 165 30.75 2.19 47.53
N PHE A 166 29.90 1.91 48.52
CA PHE A 166 29.73 2.77 49.69
C PHE A 166 29.25 1.91 50.88
N GLU A 167 30.17 1.08 51.36
CA GLU A 167 30.09 0.47 52.68
C GLU A 167 30.93 1.33 53.64
N GLY A 168 30.28 1.83 54.70
CA GLY A 168 30.91 2.05 56.01
C GLY A 168 31.72 3.33 56.24
N GLY A 169 31.16 4.26 57.02
CA GLY A 169 31.94 5.31 57.68
C GLY A 169 31.11 6.20 58.62
N LYS A 170 30.90 5.76 59.87
CA LYS A 170 30.35 6.55 60.98
C LYS A 170 31.36 7.59 61.51
N LEU A 171 30.84 8.53 62.32
CA LEU A 171 31.49 9.49 63.26
C LEU A 171 31.89 10.81 62.55
N TRP A 172 31.31 11.98 62.84
CA TRP A 172 30.91 12.61 64.11
C TRP A 172 29.72 13.55 63.94
#